data_AF-A0ABD6M915-F1
#
_entry.id   AF-A0ABD6M915-F1
#
_cell.length_a   1.000
_cell.length_b   1.000
_cell.length_c   1.000
_cell.angle_alpha   90.00
_cell.angle_beta   90.00
_cell.angle_gamma   90.00
#
_symmetry.space_group_name_H-M   'P 1'
#
loop_
_entity.id
_entity.type
_entity.pdbx_description
1 polymer ?
#
loop_
_entity_poly.entity_id
_entity_poly.type
_entity_poly.pdbx_seq_one_letter_code
_entity_poly.pdbx_strand_id
1 'polypeptide(L)' 'MKSIKTFVAVIALATSFGSFAAQSVTATGSTLESTEAKIAAQAERAGASDYKITQAYSGNRVHMTAELLK' A
#
# COMPACT_ATOMS: atom_id res chain seq x y z
N MET A 1 -26.98 -26.17 -26.08
CA MET A 1 -26.33 -24.87 -26.35
C MET A 1 -26.89 -23.72 -25.49
N LYS A 2 -27.02 -23.88 -24.16
CA LYS A 2 -27.51 -22.79 -23.29
C LYS A 2 -26.64 -22.55 -22.04
N SER A 3 -25.87 -23.55 -21.62
CA SER A 3 -25.04 -23.53 -20.41
C SER A 3 -23.56 -23.17 -20.63
N ILE A 4 -23.07 -23.19 -21.88
CA ILE A 4 -21.66 -22.86 -22.21
C ILE A 4 -21.40 -21.35 -22.29
N LYS A 5 -22.43 -20.53 -22.56
CA LYS A 5 -22.27 -19.07 -22.70
C LYS A 5 -22.05 -18.36 -21.35
N THR A 6 -22.48 -18.97 -20.24
CA THR A 6 -22.45 -18.35 -18.91
C THR A 6 -21.06 -18.41 -18.25
N PHE A 7 -20.19 -19.34 -18.66
CA PHE A 7 -18.89 -19.54 -18.01
C PHE A 7 -17.80 -18.57 -18.51
N VAL A 8 -17.90 -18.12 -19.77
CA VAL A 8 -16.91 -17.20 -20.38
C VAL A 8 -17.06 -15.77 -19.85
N ALA A 9 -18.25 -15.37 -19.42
CA ALA A 9 -18.50 -14.03 -18.87
C ALA A 9 -17.92 -13.80 -17.46
N VAL A 10 -17.55 -14.85 -16.73
CA VAL A 10 -17.05 -14.75 -15.34
C VAL A 10 -15.55 -14.44 -15.29
N ILE A 11 -14.80 -14.73 -16.35
CA ILE A 11 -13.34 -14.57 -16.36
C ILE A 11 -12.93 -13.09 -16.51
N ALA A 12 -13.80 -12.24 -17.07
CA ALA A 12 -13.55 -10.80 -17.20
C ALA A 12 -13.77 -10.01 -15.89
N LEU A 13 -14.41 -10.60 -14.88
CA LEU A 13 -14.74 -9.93 -13.62
C LEU A 13 -13.77 -10.29 -12.47
N ALA A 14 -12.90 -11.28 -12.66
CA ALA A 14 -12.00 -11.75 -11.61
C ALA A 14 -10.64 -11.02 -11.54
N THR A 15 -10.31 -10.18 -12.52
CA THR A 15 -9.02 -9.45 -12.52
C THR A 15 -9.06 -8.13 -11.74
N SER A 16 -10.21 -7.74 -11.16
CA SER A 16 -10.36 -6.44 -10.49
C SER A 16 -10.02 -6.42 -8.99
N PHE A 17 -9.44 -7.49 -8.41
CA PHE A 17 -9.16 -7.55 -6.96
C PHE A 17 -7.75 -8.01 -6.59
N GLY A 18 -6.80 -8.00 -7.53
CA GLY A 18 -5.56 -8.75 -7.35
C GLY A 18 -4.29 -7.96 -6.99
N SER A 19 -4.17 -6.68 -7.32
CA SER A 19 -2.89 -5.97 -7.15
C SER A 19 -3.05 -4.46 -7.18
N PHE A 20 -3.60 -3.88 -6.11
CA PHE A 20 -3.07 -2.58 -5.71
C PHE A 20 -1.69 -2.87 -5.16
N ALA A 21 -0.67 -2.83 -6.03
CA ALA A 21 0.72 -2.82 -5.62
C ALA A 21 1.00 -1.45 -4.98
N ALA A 22 0.40 -1.21 -3.80
CA ALA A 22 0.73 -0.07 -2.99
C ALA A 22 2.19 -0.25 -2.58
N GLN A 23 3.06 0.68 -3.01
CA GLN A 23 4.47 0.62 -2.63
C GLN A 23 4.55 0.79 -1.12
N SER A 24 4.86 -0.26 -0.37
CA SER A 24 5.08 -0.12 1.06
C SER A 24 6.46 0.50 1.32
N VAL A 25 6.49 1.64 2.00
CA VAL A 25 7.70 2.26 2.51
C VAL A 25 7.80 2.05 4.01
N THR A 26 9.00 1.71 4.47
CA THR A 26 9.29 1.52 5.89
C THR A 26 10.33 2.53 6.31
N ALA A 27 10.04 3.26 7.38
CA ALA A 27 10.97 4.19 8.00
C ALA A 27 11.26 3.75 9.43
N THR A 28 12.47 4.07 9.87
CA THR A 28 12.90 3.86 11.26
C THR A 28 13.50 5.15 11.80
N GLY A 29 13.12 5.48 13.02
CA GLY A 29 13.55 6.69 13.71
C GLY A 29 13.55 6.54 15.22
N SER A 30 14.07 7.57 15.87
CA SER A 30 14.10 7.66 17.34
C SER A 30 12.81 8.28 17.89
N THR A 31 12.06 9.00 17.05
CA THR A 31 10.79 9.67 17.39
C THR A 31 9.74 9.41 16.32
N LEU A 32 8.46 9.50 16.68
CA LEU A 32 7.35 9.32 15.75
C LEU A 32 7.42 10.33 14.60
N GLU A 33 7.59 11.60 14.95
CA GLU A 33 7.63 12.74 14.03
C GLU A 33 8.78 12.64 13.01
N SER A 34 9.99 12.27 13.44
CA SER A 34 11.12 12.07 12.53
C SER A 34 10.93 10.87 11.60
N THR A 35 10.14 9.89 12.03
CA THR A 35 9.82 8.70 11.23
C THR A 35 8.75 9.02 10.21
N GLU A 36 7.71 9.75 10.61
CA GLU A 36 6.63 10.22 9.73
C GLU A 36 7.16 11.17 8.65
N ALA A 37 8.03 12.11 9.00
CA ALA A 37 8.69 12.98 8.02
C ALA A 37 9.49 12.19 6.97
N LYS A 38 10.13 11.08 7.36
CA LYS A 38 10.83 10.18 6.42
C LYS A 38 9.87 9.43 5.51
N ILE A 39 8.74 8.94 6.05
CA ILE A 39 7.68 8.29 5.27
C ILE A 39 7.13 9.27 4.24
N ALA A 40 6.77 10.49 4.65
CA ALA A 40 6.25 11.52 3.75
C ALA A 40 7.26 11.88 2.65
N ALA A 41 8.53 12.07 3.01
CA ALA A 41 9.59 12.34 2.05
C ALA A 41 9.89 11.15 1.10
N GLN A 42 9.65 9.92 1.54
CA GLN A 42 9.71 8.72 0.69
C GLN A 42 8.48 8.62 -0.22
N ALA A 43 7.30 8.96 0.28
CA ALA A 43 6.04 9.00 -0.47
C ALA A 43 6.14 10.00 -1.64
N GLU A 44 6.59 11.22 -1.35
CA GLU A 44 6.80 12.24 -2.38
C GLU A 44 7.85 11.82 -3.41
N ARG A 45 8.97 11.25 -2.96
CA ARG A 45 10.02 10.73 -3.87
C ARG A 45 9.54 9.58 -4.75
N ALA A 46 8.66 8.74 -4.23
CA ALA A 46 8.05 7.65 -4.99
C ALA A 46 6.93 8.14 -5.93
N GLY A 47 6.55 9.42 -5.85
CA GLY A 47 5.45 9.98 -6.63
C GLY A 47 4.12 9.34 -6.26
N ALA A 48 3.90 9.13 -4.96
CA ALA A 48 2.63 8.72 -4.38
C ALA A 48 1.73 9.95 -4.19
N SER A 49 0.47 9.84 -4.58
CA SER A 49 -0.54 10.89 -4.40
C SER A 49 -1.00 10.95 -2.93
N ASP A 50 -0.99 9.80 -2.27
CA ASP A 50 -1.36 9.65 -0.87
C ASP A 50 -0.51 8.56 -0.21
N TYR A 51 -0.48 8.52 1.11
CA TYR A 51 0.13 7.44 1.85
C TYR A 51 -0.72 7.08 3.06
N LYS A 52 -0.77 5.80 3.39
CA LYS A 52 -1.51 5.29 4.55
C LYS A 52 -0.56 4.52 5.44
N ILE A 53 -0.43 4.96 6.69
CA ILE A 53 0.33 4.19 7.69
C ILE A 53 -0.47 2.93 8.01
N THR A 54 0.09 1.77 7.70
CA THR A 54 -0.52 0.46 7.97
C THR A 54 0.04 -0.17 9.23
N GLN A 55 1.26 0.20 9.61
CA GLN A 55 1.86 -0.25 10.85
C GLN A 55 2.67 0.88 11.50
N ALA A 56 2.48 1.07 12.80
CA ALA A 56 3.31 1.93 13.62
C ALA A 56 3.70 1.16 14.87
N TYR A 57 4.99 0.90 15.02
CA TYR A 57 5.56 0.21 16.16
C TYR A 57 6.51 1.15 16.89
N SER A 58 6.22 1.42 18.16
CA SER A 58 7.05 2.28 19.02
C SER A 58 7.46 1.49 20.26
N GLY A 59 8.62 0.84 20.16
CA GLY A 59 9.27 0.18 21.30
C GLY A 59 10.55 0.93 21.68
N ASN A 60 11.70 0.25 21.65
CA ASN A 60 13.01 0.87 21.85
C ASN A 60 13.42 1.82 20.70
N ARG A 61 12.82 1.64 19.52
CA ARG A 61 12.91 2.51 18.34
C ARG A 61 11.55 2.56 17.65
N VAL A 62 11.29 3.65 16.93
CA VAL A 62 10.08 3.80 16.13
C VAL A 62 10.32 3.17 14.76
N HIS A 63 9.52 2.17 14.44
CA HIS A 63 9.42 1.57 13.11
C HIS A 63 8.02 1.83 12.59
N MET A 64 7.92 2.45 11.42
CA MET A 64 6.64 2.74 10.80
C MET A 64 6.66 2.24 9.37
N THR A 65 5.56 1.60 8.96
CA THR A 65 5.33 1.16 7.59
C THR A 65 4.11 1.90 7.07
N ALA A 66 4.26 2.54 5.92
CA ALA A 66 3.17 3.15 5.20
C ALA A 66 3.07 2.54 3.81
N GLU A 67 1.84 2.33 3.37
CA GLU A 67 1.52 1.98 2.01
C GLU A 67 1.31 3.24 1.20
N LEU A 68 2.09 3.38 0.14
CA LEU A 68 1.97 4.47 -0.81
C LEU A 68 0.84 4.18 -1.79
N LEU A 69 -0.07 5.14 -1.88
CA LEU A 69 -1.21 5.14 -2.78
C LEU A 69 -0.85 6.04 -3.96
N LYS A 70 -1.00 5.51 -5.17
CA LYS A 70 -0.72 6.26 -6.41
C LYS A 70 -2.00 6.84 -6.98
#